data_AF-A0A816EGA8-F1
#
_entry.id   AF-A0A816EGA8-F1
#
_cell.length_a   1.000
_cell.length_b   1.000
_cell.length_c   1.000
_cell.angle_alpha   90.00
_cell.angle_beta   90.00
_cell.angle_gamma   90.00
#
_symmetry.space_group_name_H-M   'P 1'
#
loop_
_entity.id
_entity.type
_entity.pdbx_description
1 polymer ?
#
loop_
_entity_poly.entity_id
_entity_poly.type
_entity_poly.pdbx_seq_one_letter_code
_entity_poly.pdbx_strand_id
1 'polypeptide(L)'
;MVFIRDLKREFFEFISKQQRRLLVFVHLDVDSLCAWKIFQHLLQCEHITYTCLPVLYKYDLENGHMQHINSGIKSMIFINCGSTLDLYD
;
A
#
# COMPACT_ATOMS: atom_id res chain seq x y z
N MET A 1 -1.31 -15.51 -9.04
CA MET A 1 -1.48 -14.04 -9.11
C MET A 1 -2.89 -13.72 -9.58
N VAL A 2 -3.62 -12.85 -8.86
CA VAL A 2 -4.98 -12.42 -9.21
C VAL A 2 -4.91 -10.95 -9.65
N PHE A 3 -5.56 -10.61 -10.76
CA PHE A 3 -5.62 -9.24 -11.26
C PHE A 3 -6.95 -8.60 -10.91
N ILE A 4 -6.89 -7.34 -10.47
CA ILE A 4 -8.07 -6.50 -10.20
C ILE A 4 -8.62 -6.01 -11.53
N ARG A 5 -9.90 -6.25 -11.79
CA ARG A 5 -10.56 -5.87 -13.06
C ARG A 5 -11.29 -4.54 -12.94
N ASP A 6 -11.88 -4.27 -11.78
CA ASP A 6 -12.56 -3.02 -11.46
C ASP A 6 -11.88 -2.34 -10.26
N LEU A 7 -10.99 -1.38 -10.56
CA LEU A 7 -10.25 -0.63 -9.53
C LEU A 7 -11.15 0.10 -8.54
N LYS A 8 -12.36 0.51 -8.94
CA LYS A 8 -13.27 1.19 -8.03
C LYS A 8 -13.89 0.19 -7.06
N ARG A 9 -14.52 -0.86 -7.56
CA ARG A 9 -15.30 -1.79 -6.74
C ARG A 9 -14.45 -2.80 -5.98
N GLU A 10 -13.45 -3.37 -6.65
CA GLU A 10 -12.64 -4.47 -6.10
C GLU A 10 -11.47 -3.96 -5.26
N PHE A 11 -11.03 -2.71 -5.48
CA PHE A 11 -9.93 -2.12 -4.72
C PHE A 11 -10.37 -0.93 -3.85
N PHE A 12 -10.78 0.18 -4.45
CA PHE A 12 -10.95 1.44 -3.71
C PHE A 12 -12.10 1.40 -2.70
N GLU A 13 -13.27 0.89 -3.10
CA GLU A 13 -14.40 0.70 -2.20
C GLU A 13 -14.12 -0.36 -1.13
N PHE A 14 -13.31 -1.38 -1.46
CA PHE A 14 -12.91 -2.41 -0.50
C PHE A 14 -12.05 -1.83 0.63
N ILE A 15 -11.03 -1.03 0.30
CA ILE A 15 -10.17 -0.39 1.30
C ILE A 15 -10.94 0.65 2.13
N SER A 16 -11.86 1.40 1.52
CA SER A 16 -12.68 2.40 2.22
C SER A 16 -13.58 1.74 3.28
N LYS A 17 -14.13 0.56 2.99
CA LYS A 17 -15.00 -0.20 3.92
C LYS A 17 -14.26 -0.84 5.10
N GLN A 18 -12.95 -1.05 5.03
CA GLN A 18 -12.23 -1.78 6.07
C GLN A 18 -12.13 -1.03 7.42
N GLN A 19 -12.38 0.29 7.45
CA GLN A 19 -12.25 1.19 8.62
C GLN A 19 -10.92 1.08 9.39
N ARG A 20 -9.91 0.44 8.80
CA ARG A 20 -8.60 0.20 9.41
C ARG A 20 -7.55 1.05 8.74
N ARG A 21 -6.47 1.32 9.48
CA ARG A 21 -5.30 2.00 8.96
C ARG A 21 -4.65 1.18 7.85
N LEU A 22 -4.39 1.81 6.71
CA LEU A 22 -3.63 1.24 5.60
C LEU A 22 -2.13 1.39 5.84
N LEU A 23 -1.35 0.39 5.42
CA LEU A 23 0.11 0.52 5.31
C LEU A 23 0.48 0.62 3.83
N VAL A 24 1.17 1.68 3.45
CA VAL A 24 1.52 1.95 2.04
C VAL A 24 3.03 2.01 1.89
N PHE A 25 3.58 1.09 1.12
CA PHE A 25 4.98 1.05 0.72
C PHE A 25 5.15 1.75 -0.62
N VAL A 26 6.06 2.72 -0.70
CA VAL A 26 6.27 3.53 -1.90
C VAL A 26 7.75 3.49 -2.26
N HIS A 27 8.08 2.96 -3.44
CA HIS A 27 9.43 3.00 -3.94
C HIS A 27 9.89 4.45 -4.20
N LEU A 28 11.17 4.77 -3.96
CA LEU A 28 11.71 6.11 -4.14
C LEU A 28 12.13 6.38 -5.60
N ASP A 29 11.18 6.28 -6.52
CA ASP A 29 11.30 6.74 -7.90
C ASP A 29 10.19 7.75 -8.26
N VAL A 30 10.35 8.40 -9.40
CA VAL A 30 9.43 9.47 -9.85
C VAL A 30 8.01 8.94 -10.08
N ASP A 31 7.88 7.76 -10.70
CA ASP A 31 6.58 7.17 -11.04
C ASP A 31 5.76 6.86 -9.78
N SER A 32 6.42 6.24 -8.81
CA SER A 32 5.87 5.90 -7.49
C SER A 32 5.46 7.13 -6.70
N LEU A 33 6.27 8.19 -6.72
CA LEU A 33 5.94 9.44 -6.03
C LEU A 33 4.75 10.14 -6.68
N CYS A 34 4.66 10.13 -8.02
CA CYS A 34 3.50 10.65 -8.74
C CYS A 34 2.23 9.85 -8.44
N ALA A 35 2.29 8.52 -8.55
CA ALA A 35 1.18 7.63 -8.23
C ALA A 35 0.73 7.78 -6.76
N TRP A 36 1.70 7.84 -5.84
CA TRP A 36 1.43 8.04 -4.42
C TRP A 36 0.76 9.37 -4.15
N LYS A 37 1.15 10.46 -4.82
CA LYS A 37 0.49 11.77 -4.61
C LYS A 37 -0.96 11.78 -5.04
N ILE A 38 -1.29 11.16 -6.18
CA ILE A 38 -2.67 11.01 -6.63
C ILE A 38 -3.45 10.15 -5.63
N PHE A 39 -2.90 9.00 -5.23
CA PHE A 39 -3.56 8.09 -4.31
C PHE A 39 -3.75 8.70 -2.91
N GLN A 40 -2.75 9.42 -2.40
CA GLN A 40 -2.80 10.16 -1.15
C GLN A 40 -4.00 11.14 -1.14
N HIS A 41 -4.23 11.86 -2.23
CA HIS A 41 -5.36 12.77 -2.34
C HIS A 41 -6.70 12.03 -2.29
N LEU A 42 -6.83 10.88 -2.96
CA LEU A 42 -8.04 10.06 -2.90
C LEU A 42 -8.33 9.54 -1.49
N LEU A 43 -7.30 9.10 -0.75
CA LEU A 43 -7.45 8.67 0.64
C LEU A 43 -7.90 9.83 1.55
N GLN A 44 -7.44 11.05 1.28
CA GLN A 44 -7.86 12.24 2.03
C GLN A 44 -9.34 12.55 1.81
N CYS A 45 -9.84 12.44 0.58
CA CYS A 45 -11.25 12.65 0.26
C CYS A 45 -12.18 11.67 1.00
N GLU A 46 -11.73 10.42 1.20
CA GLU A 46 -12.48 9.38 1.90
C GLU A 46 -12.16 9.27 3.40
N HIS A 47 -11.36 10.19 3.95
CA HIS A 47 -10.91 10.17 5.35
C HIS A 47 -10.22 8.85 5.78
N ILE A 48 -9.53 8.18 4.86
CA ILE A 48 -8.86 6.92 5.14
C ILE A 48 -7.50 7.19 5.81
N THR A 49 -7.31 6.63 7.01
CA THR A 49 -6.03 6.75 7.72
C THR A 49 -4.99 5.80 7.11
N TYR A 50 -3.78 6.29 6.90
CA TYR A 50 -2.68 5.49 6.37
C TYR A 50 -1.34 5.78 7.07
N THR A 51 -0.41 4.84 6.98
CA THR A 51 1.03 5.03 7.25
C THR A 51 1.77 4.81 5.94
N CYS A 52 2.60 5.77 5.52
CA CYS A 52 3.43 5.65 4.33
C CYS A 52 4.87 5.29 4.73
N LEU A 53 5.44 4.28 4.07
CA LEU A 53 6.82 3.84 4.25
C LEU A 53 7.58 3.97 2.92
N PRO A 54 8.67 4.75 2.88
CA PRO A 54 9.54 4.79 1.71
C PRO A 54 10.35 3.49 1.58
N VAL A 55 10.59 3.05 0.35
CA VAL A 55 11.34 1.84 0.03
C VAL A 55 12.43 2.19 -0.98
N LEU A 56 13.68 1.87 -0.67
CA LEU A 56 14.79 1.90 -1.63
C LEU A 56 15.25 0.49 -2.00
N TYR A 57 15.21 -0.42 -1.03
CA TYR A 57 15.73 -1.77 -1.14
C TYR A 57 14.73 -2.80 -0.65
N LYS A 58 14.93 -4.05 -1.05
CA LYS A 58 14.11 -5.18 -0.58
C LYS A 58 14.04 -5.26 0.96
N TYR A 59 15.16 -5.01 1.64
CA TYR A 59 15.24 -5.04 3.09
C TYR A 59 14.31 -4.02 3.77
N ASP A 60 14.00 -2.89 3.12
CA ASP A 60 13.07 -1.89 3.67
C ASP A 60 11.63 -2.43 3.72
N LEU A 61 11.26 -3.30 2.77
CA LEU A 61 9.96 -3.99 2.77
C LEU A 61 9.86 -4.96 3.95
N GLU A 62 10.89 -5.79 4.15
CA GLU A 62 10.94 -6.79 5.22
C GLU A 62 10.88 -6.12 6.60
N ASN A 63 11.72 -5.10 6.82
CA ASN A 63 11.73 -4.34 8.07
C ASN A 63 10.41 -3.62 8.33
N GLY A 64 9.90 -2.90 7.33
CA GLY A 64 8.64 -2.18 7.46
C GLY A 64 7.47 -3.12 7.76
N HIS A 65 7.46 -4.31 7.16
CA HIS A 65 6.48 -5.35 7.48
C HIS A 65 6.63 -5.83 8.94
N MET A 66 7.84 -6.20 9.38
CA MET A 66 8.06 -6.70 10.74
C MET A 66 7.68 -5.69 11.84
N GLN A 67 7.94 -4.39 11.61
CA GLN A 67 7.59 -3.34 12.57
C GLN A 67 6.07 -3.16 12.74
N HIS A 68 5.29 -3.52 11.72
CA HIS A 68 3.86 -3.29 11.69
C HIS A 68 3.00 -4.56 11.77
N ILE A 69 3.59 -5.76 11.70
CA ILE A 69 2.86 -7.04 11.70
C ILE A 69 1.96 -7.23 12.93
N ASN A 70 2.38 -6.72 14.10
CA ASN A 70 1.65 -6.83 15.36
C ASN A 70 0.63 -5.70 15.59
N SER A 71 0.53 -4.73 14.67
CA SER A 71 -0.31 -3.54 14.85
C SER A 71 -1.77 -3.72 14.42
N GLY A 72 -2.16 -4.93 13.97
CA GLY A 72 -3.53 -5.23 13.55
C GLY A 72 -3.92 -4.67 12.18
N ILE A 73 -2.93 -4.17 11.41
CA ILE A 73 -3.09 -3.75 10.02
C ILE A 73 -3.51 -4.96 9.18
N LYS A 74 -4.58 -4.79 8.40
CA LYS A 74 -5.15 -5.83 7.53
C LYS A 74 -4.99 -5.55 6.03
N SER A 75 -4.51 -4.37 5.67
CA SER A 75 -4.41 -3.96 4.27
C SER A 75 -3.09 -3.25 4.05
N MET A 76 -2.31 -3.79 3.12
CA MET A 76 -1.03 -3.26 2.69
C MET A 76 -1.10 -2.97 1.19
N ILE A 77 -0.49 -1.87 0.78
CA ILE A 77 -0.41 -1.44 -0.62
C ILE A 77 1.06 -1.23 -0.95
N PHE A 78 1.48 -1.74 -2.11
CA PHE A 78 2.84 -1.62 -2.60
C PHE A 78 2.83 -0.85 -3.92
N ILE A 79 3.56 0.25 -4.00
CA ILE A 79 3.66 1.10 -5.21
C ILE A 79 5.06 0.94 -5.78
N ASN A 80 5.11 0.37 -7.00
CA ASN A 80 6.33 0.01 -7.75
C ASN A 80 7.36 -0.82 -6.97
N CYS A 81 6.89 -1.62 -6.01
CA CYS A 81 7.71 -2.54 -5.24
C CYS A 81 6.95 -3.86 -4.99
N GLY A 82 7.67 -4.94 -4.70
CA GLY A 82 7.08 -6.23 -4.30
C GLY A 82 6.57 -7.13 -5.44
N SER A 83 6.28 -6.60 -6.63
CA SER A 83 5.73 -7.42 -7.74
C SER A 83 6.66 -8.53 -8.26
N THR A 84 7.97 -8.43 -8.02
CA THR A 84 8.99 -9.41 -8.44
C THR A 84 9.39 -10.38 -7.34
N LEU A 85 8.80 -10.24 -6.15
CA LEU A 85 9.07 -11.06 -4.98
C LEU A 85 7.89 -12.00 -4.74
N ASP A 86 8.16 -13.18 -4.20
CA ASP A 86 7.10 -13.91 -3.51
C ASP A 86 6.83 -13.18 -2.18
N LEU A 87 5.60 -12.71 -2.00
CA LEU A 87 5.16 -11.98 -0.81
C LEU A 87 4.42 -12.89 0.19
N TYR A 88 4.18 -14.16 -0.17
CA TYR A 88 3.52 -15.14 0.68
C TYR A 88 4.51 -16.09 1.37
N ASP A 89 5.71 -16.25 0.81
CA ASP A 89 6.86 -16.92 1.44
C ASP A 89 7.44 -16.09 2.59
#